data_AF-A0A1V1NVR9-F1
#
_entry.id   AF-A0A1V1NVR9-F1
#
_cell.length_a   1.000
_cell.length_b   1.000
_cell.length_c   1.000
_cell.angle_alpha   90.00
_cell.angle_beta   90.00
_cell.angle_gamma   90.00
#
_symmetry.space_group_name_H-M   'P 1'
#
loop_
_entity.id
_entity.type
_entity.pdbx_description
1 polymer ?
#
loop_
_entity_poly.entity_id
_entity_poly.type
_entity_poly.pdbx_seq_one_letter_code
_entity_poly.pdbx_strand_id
1 'polypeptide(L)'
;MIDLSALPEITCQASYADILNELKDAYHSATGKILYPSDDITFLLEIIAYQRMVLEYGIMHESKQNLLAYAKGYRLDHIAAMNGLTRLEATCAVSTFRFQFVAHDNNVIVIPKQFQIAKDDVIFQTTHDHLVAIDQTTADIKLQCTQAGTIGNGYIAGEINQIVQPMPFLSQAENITVSAGGAEKEADEAFRNRIQFFPESISAAGPEKAYIFMTKSCHPDVVDVSVSTPTTLMAELAETVSNY
;
A
#
# COMPACT_ATOMS: atom_id res chain seq x y z
N MET A 1 13.69 -10.80 -13.10
CA MET A 1 13.63 -10.27 -11.74
C MET A 1 14.04 -11.41 -10.83
N ILE A 2 14.87 -11.14 -9.83
CA ILE A 2 15.30 -12.16 -8.88
C ILE A 2 14.15 -12.41 -7.90
N ASP A 3 13.80 -13.66 -7.66
CA ASP A 3 12.86 -14.01 -6.59
C ASP A 3 13.55 -13.81 -5.24
N LEU A 4 13.13 -12.77 -4.51
CA LEU A 4 13.71 -12.46 -3.19
C LEU A 4 13.41 -13.54 -2.15
N SER A 5 12.34 -14.31 -2.32
CA SER A 5 11.97 -15.39 -1.39
C SER A 5 12.86 -16.63 -1.55
N ALA A 6 13.48 -16.80 -2.73
CA ALA A 6 14.40 -17.89 -3.04
C ALA A 6 15.85 -17.61 -2.61
N LEU A 7 16.15 -16.42 -2.06
CA LEU A 7 17.49 -16.10 -1.59
C LEU A 7 17.86 -16.95 -0.35
N PRO A 8 19.14 -17.36 -0.21
CA PRO A 8 19.60 -18.09 0.98
C PRO A 8 19.30 -17.31 2.26
N GLU A 9 18.88 -18.02 3.31
CA GLU A 9 18.62 -17.38 4.58
C GLU A 9 19.92 -16.85 5.20
N ILE A 10 19.93 -15.58 5.57
CA ILE A 10 21.05 -14.98 6.29
C ILE A 10 20.92 -15.38 7.76
N THR A 11 21.79 -16.26 8.23
CA THR A 11 21.88 -16.67 9.64
C THR A 11 23.33 -16.59 10.11
N CYS A 12 23.56 -15.98 11.26
CA CYS A 12 24.83 -16.06 11.98
C CYS A 12 24.63 -16.21 13.49
N GLN A 13 23.45 -16.68 13.91
CA GLN A 13 23.14 -16.82 15.33
C GLN A 13 23.84 -18.03 15.90
N ALA A 14 24.80 -17.80 16.78
CA ALA A 14 25.25 -18.81 17.72
C ALA A 14 24.12 -19.06 18.73
N SER A 15 23.83 -20.32 19.04
CA SER A 15 22.85 -20.63 20.07
C SER A 15 23.42 -20.24 21.44
N TYR A 16 22.54 -20.06 22.43
CA TYR A 16 22.95 -19.87 23.82
C TYR A 16 23.98 -20.93 24.26
N ALA A 17 23.77 -22.19 23.90
CA ALA A 17 24.66 -23.29 24.26
C ALA A 17 26.04 -23.15 23.60
N ASP A 18 26.08 -22.74 22.33
CA ASP A 18 27.34 -22.53 21.60
C ASP A 18 28.14 -21.39 22.23
N ILE A 19 27.47 -20.27 22.54
CA ILE A 19 28.12 -19.11 23.18
C ILE A 19 28.61 -19.48 24.59
N LEU A 20 27.80 -20.20 25.37
CA LEU A 20 28.19 -20.61 26.72
C LEU A 20 29.40 -21.55 26.69
N ASN A 21 29.44 -22.48 25.75
CA ASN A 21 30.58 -23.38 25.57
C ASN A 21 31.83 -22.60 25.15
N GLU A 22 31.71 -21.67 24.19
CA GLU A 22 32.80 -20.76 23.79
C GLU A 22 33.38 -20.01 24.99
N LEU A 23 32.51 -19.45 25.85
CA LEU A 23 32.92 -18.71 27.04
C LEU A 23 33.58 -19.62 28.09
N LYS A 24 33.08 -20.83 28.30
CA LYS A 24 33.68 -21.82 29.21
C LYS A 24 35.04 -22.29 28.73
N ASP A 25 35.18 -22.53 27.43
CA ASP A 25 36.45 -22.93 26.80
C ASP A 25 37.49 -21.81 26.88
N ALA A 26 37.08 -20.56 26.66
CA ALA A 26 37.93 -19.39 26.85
C ALA A 26 38.39 -19.23 28.31
N TYR A 27 37.47 -19.43 29.27
CA TYR A 27 37.78 -19.39 30.69
C TYR A 27 38.76 -20.51 31.11
N HIS A 28 38.52 -21.73 30.62
CA HIS A 28 39.41 -22.86 30.87
C HIS A 28 40.81 -22.62 30.30
N SER A 29 40.90 -22.10 29.08
CA SER A 29 42.18 -21.80 28.42
C SER A 29 42.98 -20.72 29.17
N ALA A 30 42.30 -19.73 29.77
CA ALA A 30 42.94 -18.65 30.50
C ALA A 30 43.37 -19.04 31.92
N THR A 31 42.63 -19.93 32.59
CA THR A 31 42.81 -20.22 34.03
C THR A 31 43.23 -21.65 34.35
N GLY A 32 43.11 -22.57 33.41
CA GLY A 32 43.26 -24.01 33.60
C GLY A 32 42.13 -24.68 34.40
N LYS A 33 41.15 -23.91 34.92
CA LYS A 33 40.06 -24.44 35.74
C LYS A 33 38.91 -24.94 34.85
N ILE A 34 38.36 -26.10 35.20
CA ILE A 34 37.13 -26.63 34.59
C ILE A 34 35.95 -26.13 35.43
N LEU A 35 34.92 -25.60 34.77
CA LEU A 35 33.73 -25.06 35.42
C LEU A 35 32.58 -26.07 35.43
N TYR A 36 31.93 -26.22 36.57
CA TYR A 36 30.76 -27.07 36.78
C TYR A 36 29.48 -26.22 36.88
N PRO A 37 28.29 -26.82 36.68
CA PRO A 37 27.01 -26.08 36.71
C PRO A 37 26.75 -25.31 38.01
N SER A 38 27.28 -25.77 39.14
CA SER A 38 27.07 -25.14 40.45
C SER A 38 28.12 -24.09 40.82
N ASP A 39 29.09 -23.79 39.94
CA ASP A 39 30.07 -22.73 40.19
C ASP A 39 29.44 -21.34 39.98
N ASP A 40 29.71 -20.40 40.87
CA ASP A 40 29.23 -19.00 40.75
C ASP A 40 29.67 -18.34 39.43
N ILE A 41 30.86 -18.70 38.94
CA ILE A 41 31.38 -18.22 37.65
C ILE A 41 30.55 -18.76 36.49
N THR A 42 30.07 -20.01 36.57
CA THR A 42 29.19 -20.57 35.52
C THR A 42 27.92 -19.74 35.41
N PHE A 43 27.27 -19.41 36.53
CA PHE A 43 26.09 -18.55 36.53
C PHE A 43 26.37 -17.18 35.89
N LEU A 44 27.52 -16.57 36.16
CA LEU A 44 27.91 -15.31 35.51
C LEU A 44 28.08 -15.48 33.99
N LEU A 45 28.74 -16.55 33.54
CA LEU A 45 28.92 -16.84 32.12
C LEU A 45 27.58 -17.13 31.41
N GLU A 46 26.61 -17.73 32.10
CA GLU A 46 25.25 -17.95 31.59
C GLU A 46 24.54 -16.62 31.34
N ILE A 47 24.62 -15.66 32.26
CA ILE A 47 24.08 -14.30 32.06
C ILE A 47 24.74 -13.63 30.86
N ILE A 48 26.07 -13.71 30.74
CA ILE A 48 26.82 -13.11 29.63
C ILE A 48 26.42 -13.77 28.30
N ALA A 49 26.32 -15.10 28.27
CA ALA A 49 25.91 -15.84 27.08
C ALA A 49 24.51 -15.44 26.62
N TYR A 50 23.56 -15.32 27.55
CA TYR A 50 22.21 -14.87 27.27
C TYR A 50 22.19 -13.44 26.71
N GLN A 51 22.90 -12.50 27.35
CA GLN A 51 22.98 -11.11 26.89
C GLN A 51 23.61 -11.01 25.50
N ARG A 52 24.68 -11.76 25.24
CA ARG A 52 25.34 -11.84 23.93
C ARG A 52 24.40 -12.40 22.87
N MET A 53 23.67 -13.48 23.17
CA MET A 53 22.67 -14.05 22.25
C MET A 53 21.62 -13.02 21.85
N VAL A 54 21.06 -12.28 22.82
CA VAL A 54 20.06 -11.23 22.55
C VAL A 54 20.66 -10.09 21.72
N LEU A 55 21.90 -9.70 22.00
CA LEU A 55 22.61 -8.66 21.24
C LEU A 55 22.86 -9.10 19.80
N GLU A 56 23.37 -10.31 19.58
CA GLU A 56 23.60 -10.88 18.24
C GLU A 56 22.27 -11.05 17.47
N TYR A 57 21.19 -11.44 18.15
CA TYR A 57 19.84 -11.44 17.58
C TYR A 57 19.44 -10.05 17.10
N GLY A 58 19.62 -9.03 17.95
CA GLY A 58 19.34 -7.64 17.61
C GLY A 58 20.14 -7.18 16.40
N ILE A 59 21.47 -7.36 16.41
CA ILE A 59 22.36 -6.98 15.32
C ILE A 59 21.96 -7.67 14.00
N MET A 60 21.63 -8.96 14.04
CA MET A 60 21.18 -9.71 12.86
C MET A 60 19.84 -9.18 12.35
N HIS A 61 18.87 -8.96 13.25
CA HIS A 61 17.58 -8.39 12.88
C HIS A 61 17.77 -7.05 12.17
N GLU A 62 18.54 -6.16 12.77
CA GLU A 62 18.88 -4.85 12.24
C GLU A 62 19.59 -4.93 10.89
N SER A 63 20.54 -5.85 10.74
CA SER A 63 21.29 -6.08 9.51
C SER A 63 20.38 -6.57 8.38
N LYS A 64 19.45 -7.51 8.67
CA LYS A 64 18.47 -7.99 7.69
C LYS A 64 17.61 -6.85 7.18
N GLN A 65 17.22 -5.90 8.03
CA GLN A 65 16.36 -4.80 7.63
C GLN A 65 17.01 -3.81 6.63
N ASN A 66 18.33 -3.87 6.42
CA ASN A 66 19.00 -3.10 5.37
C ASN A 66 18.85 -3.73 3.98
N LEU A 67 18.30 -4.94 3.88
CA LEU A 67 18.10 -5.67 2.65
C LEU A 67 16.63 -5.65 2.26
N LEU A 68 16.35 -5.35 0.98
CA LEU A 68 14.99 -5.23 0.44
C LEU A 68 14.13 -6.48 0.73
N ALA A 69 14.73 -7.68 0.69
CA ALA A 69 14.06 -8.95 0.93
C ALA A 69 13.43 -9.06 2.33
N TYR A 70 14.05 -8.44 3.35
CA TYR A 70 13.62 -8.58 4.75
C TYR A 70 13.06 -7.29 5.35
N ALA A 71 13.40 -6.13 4.78
CA ALA A 71 12.99 -4.84 5.30
C ALA A 71 11.47 -4.70 5.44
N LYS A 72 11.03 -4.09 6.54
CA LYS A 72 9.62 -3.84 6.89
C LYS A 72 9.41 -2.42 7.41
N GLY A 73 8.17 -1.94 7.33
CA GLY A 73 7.76 -0.62 7.83
C GLY A 73 8.68 0.51 7.38
N TYR A 74 9.08 1.39 8.31
CA TYR A 74 9.90 2.56 8.00
C TYR A 74 11.26 2.25 7.37
N ARG A 75 11.83 1.07 7.60
CA ARG A 75 13.12 0.70 6.99
C ARG A 75 12.97 0.39 5.51
N LEU A 76 11.88 -0.29 5.15
CA LEU A 76 11.51 -0.48 3.75
C LEU A 76 11.28 0.87 3.06
N ASP A 77 10.65 1.81 3.76
CA ASP A 77 10.42 3.17 3.26
C ASP A 77 11.72 3.92 3.00
N HIS A 78 12.71 3.79 3.89
CA HIS A 78 14.03 4.39 3.69
C HIS A 78 14.79 3.76 2.50
N ILE A 79 14.70 2.45 2.31
CA ILE A 79 15.28 1.78 1.12
C ILE A 79 14.59 2.28 -0.16
N ALA A 80 13.27 2.43 -0.13
CA ALA A 80 12.50 2.94 -1.25
C ALA A 80 12.84 4.41 -1.57
N ALA A 81 13.06 5.23 -0.54
CA ALA A 81 13.40 6.63 -0.67
C ALA A 81 14.71 6.86 -1.43
N MET A 82 15.67 5.93 -1.36
CA MET A 82 16.90 5.97 -2.18
C MET A 82 16.60 5.94 -3.68
N ASN A 83 15.47 5.36 -4.07
CA ASN A 83 14.97 5.27 -5.44
C ASN A 83 13.89 6.34 -5.74
N GLY A 84 13.65 7.29 -4.82
CA GLY A 84 12.60 8.31 -4.96
C GLY A 84 11.18 7.75 -4.86
N LEU A 85 11.00 6.56 -4.29
CA LEU A 85 9.71 5.91 -4.15
C LEU A 85 9.12 6.14 -2.75
N THR A 86 7.83 6.42 -2.70
CA THR A 86 7.03 6.50 -1.48
C THR A 86 5.85 5.55 -1.58
N ARG A 87 5.30 5.12 -0.43
CA ARG A 87 4.08 4.31 -0.42
C ARG A 87 2.91 5.03 -1.04
N LEU A 88 1.99 4.26 -1.60
CA LEU A 88 0.67 4.75 -1.92
C LEU A 88 -0.13 4.88 -0.61
N GLU A 89 -0.64 6.07 -0.35
CA GLU A 89 -1.49 6.33 0.82
C GLU A 89 -2.88 5.73 0.62
N ALA A 90 -3.60 5.56 1.74
CA ALA A 90 -4.98 5.09 1.70
C ALA A 90 -5.85 6.05 0.88
N THR A 91 -6.73 5.49 0.06
CA THR A 91 -7.69 6.24 -0.77
C THR A 91 -9.09 6.09 -0.19
N CYS A 92 -9.91 7.13 -0.35
CA CYS A 92 -11.31 7.06 0.07
C CYS A 92 -12.18 6.50 -1.06
N ALA A 93 -13.24 5.78 -0.68
CA ALA A 93 -14.26 5.38 -1.62
C ALA A 93 -14.97 6.59 -2.24
N VAL A 94 -15.34 6.47 -3.50
CA VAL A 94 -16.09 7.47 -4.25
C VAL A 94 -17.37 6.82 -4.77
N SER A 95 -18.46 7.58 -4.74
CA SER A 95 -19.70 7.20 -5.42
C SER A 95 -20.38 8.42 -6.02
N THR A 96 -21.19 8.20 -7.04
CA THR A 96 -22.04 9.23 -7.64
C THR A 96 -23.40 9.22 -6.96
N PHE A 97 -23.84 10.38 -6.50
CA PHE A 97 -25.12 10.59 -5.84
C PHE A 97 -26.02 11.42 -6.71
N ARG A 98 -27.31 11.07 -6.72
CA ARG A 98 -28.36 11.86 -7.32
C ARG A 98 -29.07 12.65 -6.24
N PHE A 99 -29.00 13.96 -6.36
CA PHE A 99 -29.76 14.92 -5.57
C PHE A 99 -31.05 15.22 -6.30
N GLN A 100 -32.17 15.20 -5.58
CA GLN A 100 -33.49 15.55 -6.08
C GLN A 100 -33.97 16.78 -5.34
N PHE A 101 -34.45 17.75 -6.10
CA PHE A 101 -34.95 19.02 -5.59
C PHE A 101 -36.44 19.16 -5.88
N VAL A 102 -37.17 19.77 -4.95
CA VAL A 102 -38.50 20.29 -5.26
C VAL A 102 -38.36 21.47 -6.23
N ALA A 103 -39.43 21.81 -6.97
CA ALA A 103 -39.42 22.94 -7.90
C ALA A 103 -38.95 24.23 -7.20
N HIS A 104 -37.99 24.92 -7.84
CA HIS A 104 -37.29 26.08 -7.27
C HIS A 104 -36.97 27.12 -8.34
N ASP A 105 -37.99 27.50 -9.11
CA ASP A 105 -37.89 28.26 -10.36
C ASP A 105 -37.27 29.67 -10.29
N ASN A 106 -36.87 30.14 -9.10
CA ASN A 106 -36.34 31.50 -8.88
C ASN A 106 -34.96 31.56 -8.20
N ASN A 107 -34.35 30.44 -7.80
CA ASN A 107 -33.10 30.45 -7.04
C ASN A 107 -32.10 29.42 -7.57
N VAL A 108 -30.87 29.86 -7.90
CA VAL A 108 -29.76 28.92 -8.14
C VAL A 108 -29.42 28.27 -6.81
N ILE A 109 -29.47 26.95 -6.75
CA ILE A 109 -29.11 26.20 -5.54
C ILE A 109 -27.60 25.96 -5.54
N VAL A 110 -26.97 26.21 -4.40
CA VAL A 110 -25.55 25.90 -4.18
C VAL A 110 -25.48 24.76 -3.17
N ILE A 111 -24.96 23.62 -3.61
CA ILE A 111 -24.55 22.55 -2.72
C ILE A 111 -23.12 22.88 -2.29
N PRO A 112 -22.89 23.22 -1.01
CA PRO A 112 -21.57 23.61 -0.56
C PRO A 112 -20.61 22.41 -0.60
N LYS A 113 -19.31 22.69 -0.67
CA LYS A 113 -18.27 21.73 -0.32
C LYS A 113 -18.50 21.19 1.08
N GLN A 114 -18.08 19.95 1.33
CA GLN A 114 -18.29 19.25 2.60
C GLN A 114 -19.77 19.04 2.96
N PHE A 115 -20.69 19.09 2.00
CA PHE A 115 -22.06 18.64 2.21
C PHE A 115 -22.08 17.13 2.43
N GLN A 116 -22.77 16.66 3.48
CA GLN A 116 -22.65 15.28 3.97
C GLN A 116 -23.91 14.45 3.78
N ILE A 117 -23.72 13.23 3.27
CA ILE A 117 -24.73 12.15 3.23
C ILE A 117 -24.12 10.93 3.91
N ALA A 118 -24.87 10.33 4.83
CA ALA A 118 -24.43 9.22 5.64
C ALA A 118 -25.23 7.95 5.37
N LYS A 119 -24.65 6.83 5.80
CA LYS A 119 -25.33 5.57 6.10
C LYS A 119 -24.68 5.02 7.36
N ASP A 120 -25.44 4.91 8.44
CA ASP A 120 -24.93 4.52 9.75
C ASP A 120 -23.72 5.39 10.15
N ASP A 121 -22.53 4.80 10.29
CA ASP A 121 -21.28 5.49 10.66
C ASP A 121 -20.44 5.96 9.45
N VAL A 122 -20.84 5.64 8.22
CA VAL A 122 -20.08 5.98 7.00
C VAL A 122 -20.63 7.25 6.36
N ILE A 123 -19.75 8.24 6.20
CA ILE A 123 -20.12 9.58 5.70
C ILE A 123 -19.42 9.85 4.37
N PHE A 124 -20.20 10.28 3.39
CA PHE A 124 -19.75 10.79 2.10
C PHE A 124 -19.93 12.29 2.04
N GLN A 125 -18.98 12.99 1.44
CA GLN A 125 -18.98 14.44 1.34
C GLN A 125 -18.61 14.95 -0.06
N THR A 126 -19.12 16.14 -0.41
CA THR A 126 -18.74 16.86 -1.63
C THR A 126 -17.34 17.48 -1.50
N THR A 127 -16.56 17.45 -2.58
CA THR A 127 -15.18 17.98 -2.60
C THR A 127 -15.12 19.47 -2.98
N HIS A 128 -16.11 19.94 -3.74
CA HIS A 128 -16.21 21.31 -4.24
C HIS A 128 -17.66 21.79 -4.17
N ASP A 129 -17.87 23.09 -4.32
CA ASP A 129 -19.20 23.67 -4.44
C ASP A 129 -19.81 23.26 -5.78
N HIS A 130 -21.09 22.86 -5.77
CA HIS A 130 -21.84 22.52 -6.97
C HIS A 130 -23.03 23.45 -7.13
N LEU A 131 -23.18 24.01 -8.32
CA LEU A 131 -24.30 24.87 -8.69
C LEU A 131 -25.36 24.03 -9.41
N VAL A 132 -26.60 24.14 -8.97
CA VAL A 132 -27.77 23.55 -9.62
C VAL A 132 -28.62 24.69 -10.18
N ALA A 133 -28.90 24.63 -11.48
CA ALA A 133 -29.63 25.68 -12.17
C ALA A 133 -31.10 25.74 -11.74
N ILE A 134 -31.74 26.90 -11.92
CA ILE A 134 -33.12 27.19 -11.48
C ILE A 134 -34.19 26.23 -12.02
N ASP A 135 -33.92 25.58 -13.15
CA ASP A 135 -34.82 24.67 -13.87
C ASP A 135 -34.46 23.18 -13.67
N GLN A 136 -33.39 22.88 -12.92
CA GLN A 136 -32.90 21.53 -12.71
C GLN A 136 -33.46 20.94 -11.41
N THR A 137 -34.34 19.94 -11.53
CA THR A 137 -34.84 19.20 -10.35
C THR A 137 -33.94 18.05 -9.93
N THR A 138 -32.89 17.73 -10.69
CA THR A 138 -31.94 16.67 -10.38
C THR A 138 -30.50 17.09 -10.65
N ALA A 139 -29.57 16.60 -9.83
CA ALA A 139 -28.13 16.77 -10.04
C ALA A 139 -27.37 15.51 -9.64
N ASP A 140 -26.50 15.03 -10.54
CA ASP A 140 -25.64 13.86 -10.29
C ASP A 140 -24.22 14.33 -9.94
N ILE A 141 -23.77 14.05 -8.72
CA ILE A 141 -22.54 14.60 -8.14
C ILE A 141 -21.71 13.49 -7.50
N LYS A 142 -20.39 13.52 -7.73
CA LYS A 142 -19.46 12.58 -7.09
C LYS A 142 -19.14 13.03 -5.67
N LEU A 143 -19.40 12.17 -4.69
CA LEU A 143 -19.00 12.37 -3.31
C LEU A 143 -17.91 11.36 -2.93
N GLN A 144 -17.06 11.77 -1.99
CA GLN A 144 -15.96 10.98 -1.46
C GLN A 144 -16.22 10.66 0.01
N CYS A 145 -15.89 9.44 0.43
CA CYS A 145 -15.94 9.04 1.84
C CYS A 145 -14.99 9.91 2.68
N THR A 146 -15.42 10.29 3.89
CA THR A 146 -14.60 11.06 4.84
C THR A 146 -13.44 10.24 5.40
N GLN A 147 -13.63 8.92 5.54
CA GLN A 147 -12.63 7.99 6.01
C GLN A 147 -11.97 7.29 4.82
N ALA A 148 -10.63 7.34 4.77
CA ALA A 148 -9.84 6.57 3.82
C ALA A 148 -9.84 5.08 4.18
N GLY A 149 -9.65 4.22 3.19
CA GLY A 149 -9.68 2.78 3.36
C GLY A 149 -10.89 2.11 2.72
N THR A 150 -11.08 0.85 3.08
CA THR A 150 -12.07 -0.05 2.47
C THR A 150 -13.48 0.08 3.04
N ILE A 151 -13.64 0.80 4.16
CA ILE A 151 -14.91 0.99 4.89
C ILE A 151 -16.01 1.55 3.98
N GLY A 152 -15.66 2.46 3.08
CA GLY A 152 -16.62 3.11 2.18
C GLY A 152 -17.02 2.29 0.95
N ASN A 153 -16.51 1.08 0.76
CA ASN A 153 -16.74 0.30 -0.46
C ASN A 153 -17.98 -0.60 -0.37
N GLY A 154 -18.56 -0.93 -1.54
CA GLY A 154 -19.54 -2.01 -1.69
C GLY A 154 -20.98 -1.62 -1.35
N TYR A 155 -21.26 -0.36 -1.05
CA TYR A 155 -22.63 0.11 -0.86
C TYR A 155 -23.35 0.19 -2.21
N ILE A 156 -24.40 -0.61 -2.37
CA ILE A 156 -25.18 -0.64 -3.62
C ILE A 156 -26.00 0.64 -3.79
N ALA A 157 -26.48 0.91 -5.01
CA ALA A 157 -27.30 2.07 -5.30
C ALA A 157 -28.55 2.16 -4.38
N GLY A 158 -28.81 3.35 -3.84
CA GLY A 158 -29.92 3.65 -2.94
C GLY A 158 -29.66 3.41 -1.45
N GLU A 159 -28.54 2.77 -1.08
CA GLU A 159 -28.25 2.46 0.32
C GLU A 159 -27.76 3.65 1.15
N ILE A 160 -27.06 4.59 0.52
CA ILE A 160 -26.53 5.78 1.20
C ILE A 160 -27.46 6.93 0.90
N ASN A 161 -28.35 7.26 1.84
CA ASN A 161 -29.45 8.21 1.62
C ASN A 161 -29.78 9.14 2.80
N GLN A 162 -29.02 9.08 3.90
CA GLN A 162 -29.30 9.91 5.08
C GLN A 162 -28.61 11.27 4.96
N ILE A 163 -29.38 12.33 4.70
CA ILE A 163 -28.86 13.70 4.66
C ILE A 163 -28.53 14.15 6.09
N VAL A 164 -27.26 14.47 6.36
CA VAL A 164 -26.79 14.86 7.70
C VAL A 164 -27.24 16.27 8.04
N GLN A 165 -27.11 17.19 7.09
CA GLN A 165 -27.52 18.59 7.23
C GLN A 165 -28.52 18.95 6.11
N PRO A 166 -29.82 19.03 6.41
CA PRO A 166 -30.81 19.43 5.43
C PRO A 166 -30.51 20.82 4.87
N MET A 167 -30.67 20.98 3.56
CA MET A 167 -30.56 22.26 2.86
C MET A 167 -31.91 22.60 2.19
N PRO A 168 -32.20 23.89 1.93
CA PRO A 168 -33.42 24.29 1.24
C PRO A 168 -33.59 23.58 -0.10
N PHE A 169 -34.84 23.27 -0.43
CA PHE A 169 -35.28 22.64 -1.68
C PHE A 169 -34.79 21.22 -1.96
N LEU A 170 -33.81 20.68 -1.22
CA LEU A 170 -33.37 19.30 -1.36
C LEU A 170 -34.40 18.34 -0.73
N SER A 171 -35.02 17.48 -1.54
CA SER A 171 -35.99 16.48 -1.07
C SER A 171 -35.34 15.15 -0.75
N GLN A 172 -34.41 14.69 -1.59
CA GLN A 172 -33.77 13.39 -1.47
C GLN A 172 -32.37 13.45 -2.05
N ALA A 173 -31.45 12.68 -1.47
CA ALA A 173 -30.13 12.47 -2.05
C ALA A 173 -29.71 11.02 -1.79
N GLU A 174 -29.35 10.30 -2.84
CA GLU A 174 -28.97 8.88 -2.73
C GLU A 174 -27.88 8.49 -3.72
N ASN A 175 -27.08 7.47 -3.41
CA ASN A 175 -26.08 6.98 -4.34
C ASN A 175 -26.72 6.21 -5.50
N ILE A 176 -26.30 6.50 -6.73
CA ILE A 176 -26.78 5.80 -7.94
C ILE A 176 -25.78 4.76 -8.45
N THR A 177 -24.52 4.86 -8.03
CA THR A 177 -23.47 3.89 -8.33
C THR A 177 -23.08 3.13 -7.06
N VAL A 178 -22.51 1.94 -7.25
CA VAL A 178 -21.85 1.23 -6.15
C VAL A 178 -20.64 2.05 -5.69
N SER A 179 -20.47 2.22 -4.38
CA SER A 179 -19.29 2.90 -3.86
C SER A 179 -18.03 2.05 -4.03
N ALA A 180 -16.97 2.64 -4.55
CA ALA A 180 -15.73 1.93 -4.88
C ALA A 180 -14.50 2.85 -4.85
N GLY A 181 -13.31 2.26 -4.96
CA GLY A 181 -12.04 2.99 -5.04
C GLY A 181 -11.42 3.35 -3.69
N GLY A 182 -12.06 2.97 -2.57
CA GLY A 182 -11.45 3.06 -1.26
C GLY A 182 -10.44 1.93 -1.06
N ALA A 183 -9.24 2.23 -0.59
CA ALA A 183 -8.22 1.23 -0.37
C ALA A 183 -7.30 1.63 0.77
N GLU A 184 -6.75 0.61 1.43
CA GLU A 184 -5.79 0.82 2.52
C GLU A 184 -4.44 1.32 2.00
N LYS A 185 -3.64 1.85 2.90
CA LYS A 185 -2.24 2.18 2.62
C LYS A 185 -1.51 0.93 2.12
N GLU A 186 -0.64 1.12 1.13
CA GLU A 186 0.11 0.04 0.50
C GLU A 186 0.90 -0.80 1.53
N ALA A 187 0.66 -2.11 1.53
CA ALA A 187 1.32 -3.06 2.42
C ALA A 187 2.80 -3.29 2.05
N ASP A 188 3.59 -3.77 3.01
CA ASP A 188 5.04 -4.01 2.84
C ASP A 188 5.37 -4.92 1.65
N GLU A 189 4.59 -5.97 1.43
CA GLU A 189 4.84 -6.92 0.36
C GLU A 189 4.57 -6.31 -1.02
N ALA A 190 3.42 -5.63 -1.18
CA ALA A 190 3.08 -4.91 -2.40
C ALA A 190 4.13 -3.83 -2.71
N PHE A 191 4.52 -3.06 -1.69
CA PHE A 191 5.52 -2.01 -1.84
C PHE A 191 6.90 -2.58 -2.20
N ARG A 192 7.34 -3.66 -1.55
CA ARG A 192 8.58 -4.37 -1.88
C ARG A 192 8.59 -4.83 -3.33
N ASN A 193 7.49 -5.41 -3.81
CA ASN A 193 7.36 -5.83 -5.20
C ASN A 193 7.46 -4.63 -6.15
N ARG A 194 6.78 -3.52 -5.83
CA ARG A 194 6.85 -2.28 -6.63
C ARG A 194 8.27 -1.72 -6.69
N ILE A 195 9.02 -1.73 -5.59
CA ILE A 195 10.43 -1.32 -5.56
C ILE A 195 11.28 -2.20 -6.47
N GLN A 196 11.04 -3.52 -6.53
CA GLN A 196 11.78 -4.41 -7.43
C GLN A 196 11.53 -4.12 -8.92
N PHE A 197 10.34 -3.63 -9.28
CA PHE A 197 10.03 -3.26 -10.67
C PHE A 197 10.61 -1.90 -11.08
N PHE A 198 10.98 -1.04 -10.12
CA PHE A 198 11.45 0.31 -10.41
C PHE A 198 12.63 0.40 -11.39
N PRO A 199 13.70 -0.43 -11.30
CA PRO A 199 14.80 -0.36 -12.27
C PRO A 199 14.34 -0.55 -13.73
N GLU A 200 13.29 -1.34 -13.94
CA GLU A 200 12.74 -1.59 -15.28
C GLU A 200 12.00 -0.36 -15.83
N SER A 201 11.49 0.52 -14.96
CA SER A 201 10.78 1.75 -15.33
C SER A 201 11.70 2.84 -15.91
N ILE A 202 13.00 2.77 -15.65
CA ILE A 202 13.99 3.75 -16.13
C ILE A 202 14.41 3.42 -17.58
N SER A 203 14.03 2.24 -18.10
CA SER A 203 14.39 1.82 -19.45
C SER A 203 13.66 2.65 -20.51
N ALA A 204 14.42 3.18 -21.47
CA ALA A 204 13.88 3.94 -22.60
C ALA A 204 13.09 3.07 -23.61
N ALA A 205 13.31 1.75 -23.61
CA ALA A 205 12.74 0.83 -24.60
C ALA A 205 11.34 0.30 -24.23
N GLY A 206 10.74 0.77 -23.13
CA GLY A 206 9.39 0.37 -22.71
C GLY A 206 9.23 -1.13 -22.46
N PRO A 207 10.02 -1.75 -21.56
CA PRO A 207 9.88 -3.16 -21.25
C PRO A 207 8.53 -3.43 -20.57
N GLU A 208 8.04 -4.67 -20.70
CA GLU A 208 6.78 -5.15 -20.10
C GLU A 208 6.61 -4.71 -18.63
N LYS A 209 7.68 -4.90 -17.84
CA LYS A 209 7.69 -4.57 -16.40
C LYS A 209 7.60 -3.07 -16.10
N ALA A 210 7.97 -2.20 -17.03
CA ALA A 210 7.76 -0.76 -16.85
C ALA A 210 6.26 -0.43 -16.81
N TYR A 211 5.47 -1.06 -17.69
CA TYR A 211 4.01 -0.90 -17.67
C TYR A 211 3.39 -1.48 -16.40
N ILE A 212 3.89 -2.62 -15.93
CA ILE A 212 3.49 -3.22 -14.65
C ILE A 212 3.76 -2.23 -13.51
N PHE A 213 4.96 -1.65 -13.44
CA PHE A 213 5.32 -0.66 -12.42
C PHE A 213 4.44 0.59 -12.46
N MET A 214 4.23 1.16 -13.65
CA MET A 214 3.38 2.34 -13.84
C MET A 214 1.95 2.06 -13.37
N THR A 215 1.37 0.93 -13.78
CA THR A 215 0.00 0.54 -13.42
C THR A 215 -0.13 0.30 -11.92
N LYS A 216 0.81 -0.41 -11.30
CA LYS A 216 0.85 -0.62 -9.85
C LYS A 216 1.05 0.66 -9.05
N SER A 217 1.63 1.70 -9.66
CA SER A 217 1.84 3.00 -9.00
C SER A 217 0.61 3.91 -9.04
N CYS A 218 -0.43 3.57 -9.82
CA CYS A 218 -1.62 4.42 -9.96
C CYS A 218 -2.57 4.34 -8.75
N HIS A 219 -2.69 3.19 -8.10
CA HIS A 219 -3.65 3.00 -7.01
C HIS A 219 -3.24 1.81 -6.10
N PRO A 220 -3.35 1.94 -4.75
CA PRO A 220 -2.93 0.88 -3.82
C PRO A 220 -3.71 -0.43 -3.95
N ASP A 221 -4.94 -0.38 -4.47
CA ASP A 221 -5.81 -1.54 -4.67
C ASP A 221 -5.40 -2.45 -5.86
N VAL A 222 -4.39 -2.06 -6.65
CA VAL A 222 -3.94 -2.83 -7.81
C VAL A 222 -3.09 -4.02 -7.38
N VAL A 223 -3.73 -5.19 -7.24
CA VAL A 223 -3.09 -6.42 -6.78
C VAL A 223 -2.15 -7.03 -7.82
N ASP A 224 -2.60 -7.16 -9.08
CA ASP A 224 -1.83 -7.80 -10.15
C ASP A 224 -2.01 -7.09 -11.51
N VAL A 225 -1.01 -7.19 -12.36
CA VAL A 225 -0.98 -6.57 -13.69
C VAL A 225 -0.27 -7.51 -14.65
N SER A 226 -0.92 -7.81 -15.76
CA SER A 226 -0.30 -8.49 -16.91
C SER A 226 -0.35 -7.58 -18.12
N VAL A 227 0.67 -7.67 -18.97
CA VAL A 227 0.74 -6.91 -20.22
C VAL A 227 0.56 -7.89 -21.36
N SER A 228 -0.43 -7.62 -22.20
CA SER A 228 -0.64 -8.38 -23.44
C SER A 228 -0.22 -7.53 -24.63
N THR A 229 0.55 -8.13 -25.54
CA THR A 229 0.84 -7.52 -26.84
C THR A 229 -0.12 -8.13 -27.87
N PRO A 230 -0.90 -7.32 -28.61
CA PRO A 230 -1.64 -7.86 -29.73
C PRO A 230 -0.64 -8.42 -30.75
N THR A 231 -0.82 -9.67 -31.16
CA THR A 231 -0.18 -10.21 -32.37
C THR A 231 -0.67 -9.38 -33.54
N THR A 232 0.15 -8.44 -34.02
CA THR A 232 0.36 -8.02 -35.43
C THR A 232 0.75 -6.54 -35.48
N LEU A 233 2.01 -6.28 -35.86
CA LEU A 233 2.46 -5.06 -36.55
C LEU A 233 3.72 -5.40 -37.36
N MET A 234 3.68 -6.52 -38.09
CA MET A 234 4.57 -6.71 -39.24
C MET A 234 3.84 -6.11 -40.44
N ALA A 235 4.03 -4.80 -40.66
CA ALA A 235 3.72 -4.23 -41.96
C ALA A 235 4.80 -4.75 -42.92
N GLU A 236 4.50 -5.85 -43.60
CA GLU A 236 5.29 -6.33 -44.72
C GLU A 236 5.17 -5.28 -45.84
N LEU A 237 6.17 -4.41 -45.96
CA LEU A 237 6.32 -3.52 -47.11
C LEU A 237 6.73 -4.39 -48.30
N ALA A 238 5.76 -4.92 -49.02
CA ALA A 238 5.99 -5.51 -50.33
C ALA A 238 6.34 -4.38 -51.31
N GLU A 239 7.62 -4.21 -51.63
CA GLU A 239 8.04 -3.45 -52.82
C GLU A 239 7.57 -4.21 -54.07
N THR A 240 6.45 -3.79 -54.65
CA THR A 240 6.11 -4.14 -56.04
C THR A 240 6.89 -3.23 -56.97
N VAL A 241 8.13 -3.62 -57.28
CA VAL A 241 8.86 -3.03 -58.41
C VAL A 241 8.23 -3.59 -59.70
N SER A 242 7.32 -2.83 -60.30
CA SER A 242 6.87 -3.10 -61.67
C SER A 242 7.99 -2.70 -62.65
N ASN A 243 8.79 -3.68 -63.07
CA ASN A 243 9.70 -3.51 -64.20
C ASN A 243 8.96 -3.83 -65.51
N TYR A 244 8.80 -2.78 -66.32
CA TYR A 244 8.34 -2.70 -67.72
C TYR A 244 6.87 -2.96 -68.01
#